data_AF-A0A9N9IVG0-F1
#
_entry.id   AF-A0A9N9IVG0-F1
#
_cell.length_a   1.000
_cell.length_b   1.000
_cell.length_c   1.000
_cell.angle_alpha   90.00
_cell.angle_beta   90.00
_cell.angle_gamma   90.00
#
_symmetry.space_group_name_H-M   'P 1'
#
loop_
_entity.id
_entity.type
_entity.pdbx_description
1 polymer ?
#
loop_
_entity_poly.entity_id
_entity_poly.type
_entity_poly.pdbx_seq_one_letter_code
_entity_poly.pdbx_strand_id
1 'polypeptide(L)' 'EGILIDPLNQTVTVYRVQEDNIVLNVRRNPHTFTSRILNGFVLDLQDIL' A
#
# COMPACT_ATOMS: atom_id res chain seq x y z
N GLU A 1 6.60 0.49 -7.43
CA GLU A 1 5.61 0.18 -6.40
C GLU A 1 4.52 1.21 -6.54
N GLY A 2 3.27 0.78 -6.63
CA GLY A 2 2.13 1.68 -6.59
C GLY A 2 1.22 1.31 -5.43
N ILE A 3 0.55 2.31 -4.88
CA ILE A 3 -0.41 2.16 -3.79
C ILE A 3 -1.77 2.69 -4.23
N LEU A 4 -2.82 1.95 -3.88
CA LEU A 4 -4.20 2.38 -4.00
C LEU A 4 -4.81 2.32 -2.61
N ILE A 5 -5.36 3.44 -2.16
CA ILE A 5 -5.98 3.59 -0.85
C ILE A 5 -7.47 3.78 -1.08
N ASP A 6 -8.28 2.94 -0.46
CA ASP A 6 -9.73 2.99 -0.49
C ASP A 6 -10.27 3.23 0.93
N PRO A 7 -10.57 4.49 1.28
CA PRO A 7 -11.12 4.86 2.58
C PRO A 7 -12.49 4.25 2.88
N LEU A 8 -13.34 4.07 1.84
CA LEU A 8 -14.71 3.57 2.04
C LEU A 8 -14.70 2.13 2.53
N ASN A 9 -13.78 1.32 2.00
CA ASN A 9 -13.61 -0.08 2.37
C ASN A 9 -12.48 -0.31 3.38
N GLN A 10 -11.81 0.77 3.82
CA GLN A 10 -10.63 0.72 4.68
C GLN A 10 -9.55 -0.22 4.16
N THR A 11 -9.20 -0.14 2.87
CA THR A 11 -8.22 -1.04 2.26
C THR A 11 -7.05 -0.32 1.62
N VAL A 12 -5.87 -0.94 1.70
CA VAL A 12 -4.70 -0.55 0.93
C VAL A 12 -4.29 -1.70 0.04
N THR A 13 -4.25 -1.44 -1.26
CA THR A 13 -3.72 -2.36 -2.25
C THR A 13 -2.35 -1.86 -2.70
N VAL A 14 -1.34 -2.70 -2.56
CA VAL A 14 0.02 -2.45 -3.01
C VAL A 14 0.32 -3.34 -4.19
N TYR A 15 0.82 -2.76 -5.28
CA TYR A 15 1.25 -3.52 -6.44
C TYR A 15 2.69 -3.20 -6.83
N ARG A 16 3.38 -4.22 -7.35
CA ARG A 16 4.75 -4.10 -7.83
C ARG A 16 4.94 -4.95 -9.08
N VAL A 17 5.57 -4.35 -10.09
CA VAL A 17 6.10 -5.09 -11.24
C VAL A 17 7.38 -5.79 -10.79
N GLN A 18 7.41 -7.11 -10.92
CA GLN A 18 8.58 -7.95 -10.67
C GLN A 18 8.80 -8.79 -11.92
N GLU A 19 9.85 -8.46 -12.68
CA GLU A 19 10.09 -9.01 -14.02
C GLU A 19 8.85 -8.77 -14.90
N ASP A 20 8.25 -9.83 -15.43
CA ASP A 20 7.05 -9.78 -16.29
C ASP A 20 5.73 -9.96 -15.50
N ASN A 21 5.79 -9.98 -14.17
CA ASN A 21 4.63 -10.24 -13.31
C ASN A 21 4.24 -9.02 -12.46
N ILE A 22 2.95 -8.90 -12.15
CA ILE A 22 2.45 -7.95 -11.15
C ILE A 22 2.14 -8.73 -9.86
N VAL A 23 2.86 -8.40 -8.79
CA VAL A 23 2.58 -8.90 -7.45
C VAL A 23 1.64 -7.93 -6.76
N LEU A 24 0.51 -8.42 -6.27
CA LEU A 24 -0.54 -7.64 -5.61
C LEU A 24 -0.72 -8.10 -4.16
N ASN A 25 -0.78 -7.14 -3.24
CA ASN A 25 -1.04 -7.40 -1.82
C ASN A 25 -2.12 -6.44 -1.31
N VAL A 26 -3.19 -6.99 -0.75
CA VAL A 26 -4.29 -6.21 -0.18
C VAL A 26 -4.24 -6.33 1.34
N ARG A 27 -4.27 -5.20 2.02
CA ARG A 27 -4.37 -5.11 3.47
C ARG A 27 -5.68 -4.41 3.84
N ARG A 28 -6.42 -5.00 4.76
CA ARG A 28 -7.63 -4.40 5.35
C ARG A 28 -7.29 -3.73 6.66
N ASN A 29 -7.81 -2.53 6.85
CA ASN A 29 -7.58 -1.63 7.98
C ASN A 29 -6.10 -1.52 8.43
N PRO A 30 -5.14 -1.25 7.51
CA PRO A 30 -3.77 -1.00 7.91
C PRO A 30 -3.61 0.41 8.51
N HIS A 31 -2.90 0.52 9.63
CA HIS A 31 -2.60 1.82 10.26
C HIS A 31 -1.43 2.55 9.58
N THR A 32 -0.52 1.81 8.94
CA THR A 32 0.65 2.37 8.27
C THR A 32 0.97 1.61 7.00
N PHE A 33 1.52 2.31 6.01
CA PHE A 33 2.17 1.72 4.85
C PHE A 33 3.64 2.11 4.81
N THR A 34 4.53 1.11 4.68
CA THR A 34 5.97 1.34 4.49
C THR A 34 6.33 0.95 3.07
N SER A 35 6.96 1.87 2.32
CA SER A 35 7.41 1.58 0.96
C SER A 35 8.58 0.61 0.98
N ARG A 36 8.59 -0.34 0.04
CA ARG A 36 9.71 -1.25 -0.16
C ARG A 36 10.80 -0.69 -1.07
N ILE A 37 10.52 0.38 -1.81
CA ILE A 37 11.45 0.98 -2.79
C ILE A 37 11.92 2.37 -2.39
N LEU A 38 11.12 3.12 -1.64
CA LEU A 38 11.48 4.42 -1.07
C LEU A 38 11.99 4.19 0.34
N ASN A 39 13.32 4.08 0.49
CA ASN A 39 13.93 3.79 1.79
C ASN A 39 13.56 4.87 2.82
N GLY A 40 13.07 4.45 3.99
CA GLY A 40 12.63 5.34 5.05
C GLY A 40 11.24 5.97 4.85
N PHE A 41 10.55 5.71 3.74
CA PHE A 41 9.19 6.22 3.53
C PHE A 41 8.16 5.42 4.32
N VAL A 42 7.46 6.12 5.20
CA VAL A 42 6.30 5.60 5.96
C VAL A 42 5.14 6.57 5.77
N LEU A 43 4.00 6.02 5.37
CA LEU A 43 2.72 6.72 5.31
C LEU A 43 1.87 6.30 6.49
N ASP A 44 1.50 7.26 7.32
CA ASP A 44 0.45 7.11 8.33
C ASP A 44 -0.92 7.15 7.64
N LEU A 45 -1.78 6.18 7.95
CA LEU A 45 -3.08 5.99 7.34
C LEU A 45 -4.24 6.31 8.29
N GLN A 46 -3.96 6.68 9.55
CA GLN A 46 -4.99 6.85 10.58
C GLN A 46 -6.05 7.90 10.23
N ASP A 47 -5.67 8.98 9.54
CA ASP A 47 -6.60 10.03 9.10
C ASP A 47 -7.08 9.85 7.64
N ILE A 48 -6.64 8.76 6.98
CA ILE A 48 -6.97 8.46 5.59
C ILE A 48 -8.01 7.33 5.50
N LEU A 49 -7.98 6.36 6.42
CA LEU A 49 -8.81 5.14 6.44
C LEU A 49 -9.81 5.10 7.60
#